data_AF-A0A7W9EWV0-F1
#
_entry.id   AF-A0A7W9EWV0-F1
#
_cell.length_a   1.000
_cell.length_b   1.000
_cell.length_c   1.000
_cell.angle_alpha   90.00
_cell.angle_beta   90.00
_cell.angle_gamma   90.00
#
_symmetry.space_group_name_H-M   'P 1'
#
loop_
_entity.id
_entity.type
_entity.pdbx_description
1 polymer ?
#
loop_
_entity_poly.entity_id
_entity_poly.type
_entity_poly.pdbx_seq_one_letter_code
_entity_poly.pdbx_strand_id
1 'polypeptide(L)'
;MYPFVRLIKDMAIARNAPELPILGVHVSHHRCWPQDIDVFIEMNNGRILTILDLGRTVLAKRVGLLTALKERKWGLTMAGVSVRYRKRIRPFVKFRTMSRAVGWDDKFFYLEQSIWIDNECAVQALYRSAVTDKNGIVRPRQLFDHIGYEGDRPVLPEWAQNWIDADQTRPWPPEVTPDTAS
;
A
#
# COMPACT_ATOMS: atom_id res chain seq x y z
N MET A 1 11.63 -8.73 11.39
CA MET A 1 11.98 -7.37 11.85
C MET A 1 11.62 -6.32 10.81
N TYR A 2 10.98 -5.23 11.24
CA TYR A 2 10.60 -4.10 10.39
C TYR A 2 11.84 -3.28 9.95
N PRO A 3 11.97 -2.85 8.68
CA PRO A 3 13.20 -2.25 8.16
C PRO A 3 13.29 -0.74 8.48
N PHE A 4 13.41 -0.39 9.77
CA PHE A 4 13.43 1.00 10.24
C PHE A 4 14.48 1.88 9.56
N VAL A 5 15.67 1.34 9.26
CA VAL A 5 16.73 2.08 8.54
C VAL A 5 16.23 2.54 7.16
N ARG A 6 15.50 1.68 6.43
CA ARG A 6 14.92 2.05 5.13
C ARG A 6 13.83 3.10 5.29
N LEU A 7 12.95 2.93 6.29
CA LEU A 7 11.89 3.90 6.57
C LEU A 7 12.47 5.28 6.86
N ILE A 8 13.46 5.37 7.76
CA ILE A 8 14.12 6.63 8.12
C ILE A 8 14.78 7.25 6.89
N LYS A 9 15.49 6.46 6.08
CA LYS A 9 16.11 6.92 4.83
C LYS A 9 15.06 7.49 3.86
N ASP A 10 13.98 6.76 3.59
CA ASP A 10 12.96 7.22 2.64
C ASP A 10 12.18 8.44 3.18
N MET A 11 11.92 8.49 4.49
CA MET A 11 11.28 9.64 5.14
C MET A 11 12.15 10.91 5.12
N ALA A 12 13.47 10.75 5.29
CA ALA A 12 14.44 11.84 5.21
C ALA A 12 14.55 12.37 3.78
N ILE A 13 14.67 11.49 2.77
CA ILE A 13 14.67 11.87 1.36
C ILE A 13 13.36 12.60 1.00
N ALA A 14 12.22 12.04 1.39
CA ALA A 14 10.91 12.61 1.14
C ALA A 14 10.60 13.86 1.98
N ARG A 15 11.48 14.31 2.89
CA ARG A 15 11.29 15.56 3.63
C ARG A 15 11.50 16.78 2.74
N ASN A 16 12.41 16.68 1.78
CA ASN A 16 12.75 17.77 0.87
C ASN A 16 12.15 17.57 -0.53
N ALA A 17 11.39 16.49 -0.75
CA ALA A 17 10.71 16.24 -2.01
C ALA A 17 9.43 17.08 -2.09
N PRO A 18 9.04 17.54 -3.29
CA PRO A 18 7.78 18.26 -3.47
C PRO A 18 6.59 17.37 -3.08
N GLU A 19 5.52 18.02 -2.65
CA GLU A 19 4.24 17.36 -2.43
C GLU A 19 3.73 16.70 -3.71
N LEU A 20 2.94 15.66 -3.54
CA LEU A 20 2.29 14.96 -4.64
C LEU A 20 0.80 15.31 -4.67
N PRO A 21 0.20 15.41 -5.87
CA PRO A 21 -1.25 15.35 -6.00
C PRO A 21 -1.80 14.07 -5.34
N ILE A 22 -3.08 14.06 -4.98
CA ILE A 22 -3.75 12.91 -4.32
C ILE A 22 -3.57 11.60 -5.10
N LEU A 23 -3.65 11.66 -6.44
CA LEU A 23 -3.43 10.52 -7.35
C LEU A 23 -2.00 10.46 -7.92
N GLY A 24 -1.09 11.25 -7.35
CA GLY A 24 0.31 11.29 -7.75
C GLY A 24 1.04 9.98 -7.45
N VAL A 25 2.14 9.77 -8.17
CA VAL A 25 2.95 8.56 -8.03
C VAL A 25 4.20 8.85 -7.19
N HIS A 26 4.36 8.11 -6.11
CA HIS A 26 5.62 8.08 -5.37
C HIS A 26 6.53 6.97 -5.89
N VAL A 27 7.78 7.31 -6.16
CA VAL A 27 8.84 6.36 -6.54
C VAL A 27 9.91 6.33 -5.47
N SER A 28 10.33 5.13 -5.06
CA SER A 28 11.45 4.95 -4.13
C SER A 28 12.42 3.88 -4.63
N HIS A 29 13.71 4.03 -4.29
CA HIS A 29 14.78 3.19 -4.80
C HIS A 29 15.44 2.39 -3.69
N HIS A 30 15.67 1.11 -3.99
CA HIS A 30 16.05 0.10 -3.01
C HIS A 30 17.02 -0.92 -3.61
N ARG A 31 17.67 -1.67 -2.72
CA ARG A 31 18.46 -2.85 -3.06
C ARG A 31 17.99 -4.03 -2.22
N CYS A 32 17.94 -5.25 -2.75
CA CYS A 32 17.68 -6.45 -1.96
C CYS A 32 18.91 -6.77 -1.11
N TRP A 33 18.79 -6.80 0.21
CA TRP A 33 19.90 -7.12 1.11
C TRP A 33 19.80 -8.57 1.64
N PRO A 34 20.88 -9.14 2.19
CA PRO A 34 20.85 -10.51 2.72
C PRO A 34 19.77 -10.77 3.79
N GLN A 35 19.33 -9.77 4.55
CA GLN A 35 18.24 -9.89 5.52
C GLN A 35 16.82 -9.83 4.91
N ASP A 36 16.73 -9.66 3.59
CA ASP A 36 15.47 -9.63 2.84
C ASP A 36 15.13 -10.97 2.22
N ILE A 37 16.08 -11.91 2.16
CA ILE A 37 15.92 -13.20 1.47
C ILE A 37 15.44 -14.30 2.42
N ASP A 38 14.86 -15.35 1.83
CA ASP A 38 14.53 -16.60 2.50
C ASP A 38 15.44 -17.77 2.06
N VAL A 39 15.06 -18.98 2.45
CA VAL A 39 15.79 -20.23 2.18
C VAL A 39 15.95 -20.53 0.68
N PHE A 40 15.13 -19.93 -0.19
CA PHE A 40 15.21 -20.11 -1.64
C PHE A 40 16.15 -19.09 -2.32
N ILE A 41 16.85 -18.28 -1.53
CA ILE A 41 17.81 -17.25 -2.01
C ILE A 41 17.10 -16.27 -2.96
N GLU A 42 15.92 -15.85 -2.54
CA GLU A 42 15.11 -14.81 -3.17
C GLU A 42 14.43 -13.97 -2.09
N MET A 43 14.04 -12.75 -2.43
CA MET A 43 13.36 -11.87 -1.49
C MET A 43 12.08 -12.53 -1.01
N ASN A 44 11.96 -12.66 0.32
CA ASN A 44 10.82 -13.27 0.95
C ASN A 44 9.53 -12.51 0.60
N ASN A 45 8.43 -13.22 0.34
CA ASN A 45 7.13 -12.61 0.00
C ASN A 45 6.60 -11.66 1.09
N GLY A 46 6.78 -11.99 2.37
CA GLY A 46 6.42 -11.09 3.48
C GLY A 46 7.31 -9.84 3.52
N ARG A 47 8.59 -9.98 3.14
CA ARG A 47 9.50 -8.83 3.00
C ARG A 47 9.07 -7.91 1.84
N ILE A 48 8.61 -8.47 0.72
CA ILE A 48 8.04 -7.69 -0.39
C ILE A 48 6.90 -6.80 0.12
N LEU A 49 5.93 -7.37 0.85
CA LEU A 49 4.80 -6.60 1.40
C LEU A 49 5.27 -5.53 2.40
N THR A 50 6.32 -5.81 3.16
CA THR A 50 6.93 -4.83 4.07
C THR A 50 7.61 -3.68 3.32
N ILE A 51 8.26 -3.96 2.19
CA ILE A 51 8.88 -2.92 1.34
C ILE A 51 7.80 -2.06 0.67
N LEU A 52 6.70 -2.67 0.24
CA LEU A 52 5.53 -1.94 -0.27
C LEU A 52 4.91 -1.08 0.84
N ASP A 53 4.86 -1.55 2.08
CA ASP A 53 4.43 -0.76 3.24
C ASP A 53 5.24 0.55 3.42
N LEU A 54 6.56 0.49 3.24
CA LEU A 54 7.39 1.70 3.24
C LEU A 54 6.96 2.69 2.15
N GLY A 55 6.77 2.18 0.93
CA GLY A 55 6.36 3.00 -0.22
C GLY A 55 5.03 3.73 0.02
N ARG A 56 4.03 3.05 0.59
CA ARG A 56 2.73 3.69 0.88
C ARG A 56 2.79 4.63 2.07
N THR A 57 3.63 4.37 3.06
CA THR A 57 3.81 5.26 4.21
C THR A 57 4.42 6.60 3.75
N VAL A 58 5.40 6.54 2.85
CA VAL A 58 6.03 7.74 2.27
C VAL A 58 5.08 8.43 1.28
N LEU A 59 4.30 7.68 0.50
CA LEU A 59 3.22 8.25 -0.31
C LEU A 59 2.23 9.04 0.57
N ALA A 60 1.75 8.44 1.67
CA ALA A 60 0.83 9.07 2.61
C ALA A 60 1.41 10.37 3.20
N LYS A 61 2.73 10.42 3.42
CA LYS A 61 3.40 11.67 3.81
C LYS A 61 3.31 12.72 2.71
N ARG A 62 3.68 12.34 1.48
CA ARG A 62 3.83 13.27 0.35
C ARG A 62 2.51 13.82 -0.19
N VAL A 63 1.39 13.13 0.06
CA VAL A 63 0.04 13.61 -0.28
C VAL A 63 -0.68 14.29 0.90
N GLY A 64 0.04 14.57 2.00
CA GLY A 64 -0.51 15.24 3.18
C GLY A 64 -1.36 14.38 4.12
N LEU A 65 -1.63 13.11 3.78
CA LEU A 65 -2.46 12.21 4.58
C LEU A 65 -1.90 12.00 6.00
N LEU A 66 -0.58 11.81 6.18
CA LEU A 66 -0.03 11.60 7.53
C LEU A 66 -0.27 12.80 8.47
N THR A 67 -0.28 14.03 7.92
CA THR A 67 -0.58 15.24 8.69
C THR A 67 -2.03 15.22 9.16
N ALA A 68 -2.97 14.96 8.25
CA ALA A 68 -4.40 14.84 8.57
C ALA A 68 -4.67 13.74 9.61
N LEU A 69 -4.02 12.58 9.47
CA LEU A 69 -4.14 11.49 10.44
C LEU A 69 -3.67 11.92 11.84
N LYS A 70 -2.54 12.64 11.91
CA LYS A 70 -2.00 13.11 13.18
C LYS A 70 -2.90 14.16 13.84
N GLU A 71 -3.39 15.14 13.08
CA GLU A 71 -4.25 16.23 13.59
C GLU A 71 -5.59 15.70 14.13
N ARG A 72 -6.16 14.70 13.47
CA ARG A 72 -7.45 14.09 13.87
C ARG A 72 -7.32 12.89 14.79
N LYS A 73 -6.09 12.47 15.12
CA LYS A 73 -5.80 11.22 15.86
C LYS A 73 -6.44 10.00 15.18
N TRP A 74 -6.39 9.97 13.85
CA TRP A 74 -6.84 8.85 13.04
C TRP A 74 -5.71 7.85 12.81
N GLY A 75 -6.10 6.59 12.64
CA GLY A 75 -5.25 5.49 12.22
C GLY A 75 -5.41 5.16 10.74
N LEU A 76 -4.47 4.37 10.23
CA LEU A 76 -4.55 3.77 8.91
C LEU A 76 -4.54 2.25 9.07
N THR A 77 -5.48 1.57 8.43
CA THR A 77 -5.57 0.11 8.46
C THR A 77 -5.69 -0.47 7.06
N MET A 78 -5.23 -1.71 6.89
CA MET A 78 -5.35 -2.47 5.66
C MET A 78 -6.51 -3.45 5.79
N ALA A 79 -7.49 -3.32 4.90
CA ALA A 79 -8.66 -4.21 4.85
C ALA A 79 -8.47 -5.37 3.86
N GLY A 80 -7.51 -5.27 2.95
CA GLY A 80 -7.21 -6.35 2.01
C GLY A 80 -6.02 -6.04 1.11
N VAL A 81 -5.42 -7.10 0.58
CA VAL A 81 -4.38 -7.03 -0.44
C VAL A 81 -4.52 -8.19 -1.42
N SER A 82 -4.37 -7.90 -2.71
CA SER A 82 -4.15 -8.89 -3.76
C SER A 82 -2.80 -8.62 -4.41
N VAL A 83 -1.92 -9.61 -4.39
CA VAL A 83 -0.53 -9.48 -4.86
C VAL A 83 -0.21 -10.50 -5.93
N ARG A 84 0.50 -10.06 -6.96
CA ARG A 84 1.00 -10.86 -8.06
C ARG A 84 2.52 -10.81 -8.04
N TYR A 85 3.16 -11.98 -7.93
CA TYR A 85 4.61 -12.15 -8.05
C TYR A 85 4.93 -12.68 -9.45
N ARG A 86 5.73 -11.95 -10.21
CA ARG A 86 6.03 -12.24 -11.63
C ARG A 86 7.51 -12.49 -11.89
N LYS A 87 8.41 -11.87 -11.12
CA LYS A 87 9.86 -12.05 -11.25
C LYS A 87 10.51 -12.16 -9.87
N ARG A 88 11.44 -13.11 -9.74
CA ARG A 88 12.23 -13.32 -8.51
C ARG A 88 13.19 -12.16 -8.29
N ILE A 89 13.28 -11.68 -7.06
CA ILE A 89 14.22 -10.62 -6.68
C ILE A 89 15.39 -11.27 -5.94
N ARG A 90 16.55 -11.36 -6.60
CA ARG A 90 17.76 -12.01 -6.05
C ARG A 90 18.54 -11.07 -5.11
N PRO A 91 19.43 -11.60 -4.26
CA PRO A 91 20.32 -10.78 -3.43
C PRO A 91 21.03 -9.70 -4.23
N PHE A 92 21.17 -8.52 -3.63
CA PHE A 92 21.84 -7.33 -4.17
C PHE A 92 21.23 -6.70 -5.42
N VAL A 93 20.13 -7.24 -5.95
CA VAL A 93 19.39 -6.62 -7.05
C VAL A 93 18.89 -5.23 -6.63
N LYS A 94 19.13 -4.23 -7.48
CA LYS A 94 18.52 -2.90 -7.35
C LYS A 94 17.11 -2.97 -7.92
N PHE A 95 16.16 -2.29 -7.27
CA PHE A 95 14.79 -2.20 -7.74
C PHE A 95 14.19 -0.87 -7.33
N ARG A 96 13.12 -0.47 -8.02
CA ARG A 96 12.30 0.70 -7.66
C ARG A 96 10.90 0.25 -7.28
N THR A 97 10.31 0.92 -6.31
CA THR A 97 8.88 0.78 -6.02
C THR A 97 8.14 1.96 -6.58
N MET A 98 6.93 1.73 -7.10
CA MET A 98 6.01 2.78 -7.51
C MET A 98 4.73 2.60 -6.70
N SER A 99 4.26 3.67 -6.07
CA SER A 99 3.08 3.64 -5.19
C SER A 99 2.17 4.80 -5.53
N ARG A 100 0.88 4.53 -5.74
CA ARG A 100 -0.13 5.56 -6.01
C ARG A 100 -1.48 5.16 -5.45
N ALA A 101 -2.32 6.15 -5.19
CA ALA A 101 -3.75 5.90 -5.07
C ALA A 101 -4.33 5.67 -6.46
N VAL A 102 -5.17 4.65 -6.58
CA VAL A 102 -5.99 4.37 -7.77
C VAL A 102 -7.29 5.14 -7.69
N GLY A 103 -7.85 5.25 -6.49
CA GLY A 103 -9.08 5.94 -6.19
C GLY A 103 -9.64 5.54 -4.84
N TRP A 104 -10.90 5.84 -4.59
CA TRP A 104 -11.61 5.53 -3.35
C TRP A 104 -13.10 5.36 -3.61
N ASP A 105 -13.75 4.61 -2.74
CA ASP A 105 -15.21 4.52 -2.67
C ASP A 105 -15.75 5.24 -1.42
N ASP A 106 -16.93 4.89 -0.94
CA ASP A 106 -17.57 5.53 0.22
C ASP A 106 -16.92 5.14 1.57
N LYS A 107 -16.11 4.07 1.61
CA LYS A 107 -15.50 3.51 2.82
C LYS A 107 -13.98 3.31 2.72
N PHE A 108 -13.45 2.99 1.55
CA PHE A 108 -12.10 2.50 1.36
C PHE A 108 -11.33 3.31 0.31
N PHE A 109 -10.02 3.35 0.51
CA PHE A 109 -9.05 3.80 -0.48
C PHE A 109 -8.42 2.58 -1.17
N TYR A 110 -8.15 2.73 -2.46
CA TYR A 110 -7.51 1.70 -3.27
C TYR A 110 -6.14 2.18 -3.72
N LEU A 111 -5.11 1.41 -3.40
CA LEU A 111 -3.72 1.74 -3.74
C LEU A 111 -3.15 0.69 -4.69
N GLU A 112 -2.43 1.15 -5.69
CA GLU A 112 -1.58 0.30 -6.53
C GLU A 112 -0.14 0.49 -6.10
N GLN A 113 0.55 -0.62 -5.86
CA GLN A 113 1.99 -0.60 -5.66
C GLN A 113 2.67 -1.65 -6.53
N SER A 114 3.83 -1.32 -7.07
CA SER A 114 4.61 -2.25 -7.89
C SER A 114 6.09 -2.19 -7.58
N ILE A 115 6.79 -3.29 -7.84
CA ILE A 115 8.26 -3.38 -7.81
C ILE A 115 8.74 -3.63 -9.23
N TRP A 116 9.72 -2.84 -9.66
CA TRP A 116 10.33 -2.94 -10.97
C TRP A 116 11.83 -3.20 -10.85
N ILE A 117 12.31 -4.17 -11.63
CA ILE A 117 13.73 -4.40 -11.89
C ILE A 117 13.95 -3.94 -13.32
N ASP A 118 14.71 -2.87 -13.49
CA ASP A 118 14.86 -2.16 -14.77
C ASP A 118 13.47 -1.79 -15.35
N ASN A 119 13.10 -2.38 -16.49
CA ASN A 119 11.83 -2.18 -17.18
C ASN A 119 10.83 -3.33 -17.01
N GLU A 120 11.15 -4.32 -16.17
CA GLU A 120 10.27 -5.46 -15.92
C GLU A 120 9.57 -5.34 -14.57
N CYS A 121 8.24 -5.49 -14.58
CA CYS A 121 7.43 -5.52 -13.36
C CYS A 121 7.59 -6.87 -12.65
N ALA A 122 8.24 -6.85 -11.49
CA ALA A 122 8.49 -8.03 -10.68
C ALA A 122 7.32 -8.36 -9.74
N VAL A 123 6.67 -7.34 -9.20
CA VAL A 123 5.55 -7.46 -8.27
C VAL A 123 4.53 -6.37 -8.56
N GLN A 124 3.24 -6.71 -8.49
CA GLN A 124 2.14 -5.75 -8.49
C GLN A 124 1.18 -6.12 -7.36
N ALA A 125 0.76 -5.14 -6.57
CA ALA A 125 -0.18 -5.31 -5.48
C ALA A 125 -1.29 -4.25 -5.55
N LEU A 126 -2.52 -4.70 -5.38
CA LEU A 126 -3.70 -3.89 -5.15
C LEU A 126 -4.06 -3.98 -3.66
N TYR A 127 -4.19 -2.84 -3.03
CA TYR A 127 -4.54 -2.73 -1.62
C TYR A 127 -5.89 -2.06 -1.44
N ARG A 128 -6.64 -2.52 -0.43
CA ARG A 128 -7.77 -1.80 0.17
C ARG A 128 -7.35 -1.31 1.54
N SER A 129 -7.38 0.00 1.75
CA SER A 129 -7.11 0.62 3.05
C SER A 129 -8.29 1.43 3.55
N ALA A 130 -8.36 1.61 4.86
CA ALA A 130 -9.31 2.48 5.52
C ALA A 130 -8.59 3.43 6.47
N VAL A 131 -9.16 4.60 6.66
CA VAL A 131 -8.83 5.49 7.77
C VAL A 131 -9.75 5.11 8.94
N THR A 132 -9.24 5.12 10.15
CA THR A 132 -10.01 4.74 11.34
C THR A 132 -9.89 5.77 12.46
N ASP A 133 -10.91 5.90 13.29
CA ASP A 133 -10.86 6.61 14.55
C ASP A 133 -11.25 5.67 15.71
N LYS A 134 -11.49 6.23 16.89
CA LYS A 134 -11.95 5.46 18.07
C LYS A 134 -13.33 4.80 17.89
N ASN A 135 -14.11 5.22 16.89
CA ASN A 135 -15.47 4.75 16.61
C ASN A 135 -15.53 3.80 15.39
N GLY A 136 -14.42 3.58 14.68
CA GLY A 136 -14.35 2.66 13.54
C GLY A 136 -13.85 3.34 12.27
N ILE A 137 -14.41 2.98 11.12
CA ILE A 137 -13.97 3.47 9.80
C ILE A 137 -14.45 4.92 9.58
N VAL A 138 -13.50 5.80 9.23
CA VAL A 138 -13.74 7.16 8.77
C VAL A 138 -13.93 7.16 7.26
N ARG A 139 -15.05 7.71 6.78
CA ARG A 139 -15.35 7.75 5.33
C ARG A 139 -14.36 8.66 4.59
N PRO A 140 -13.93 8.30 3.36
CA PRO A 140 -13.03 9.14 2.56
C PRO A 140 -13.48 10.59 2.41
N ARG A 141 -14.79 10.86 2.25
CA ARG A 141 -15.31 12.23 2.18
C ARG A 141 -14.93 13.09 3.39
N GLN A 142 -14.98 12.54 4.62
CA GLN A 142 -14.60 13.28 5.82
C GLN A 142 -13.11 13.64 5.86
N LEU A 143 -12.26 12.76 5.31
CA LEU A 143 -10.84 13.07 5.13
C LEU A 143 -10.68 14.20 4.11
N PHE A 144 -11.34 14.12 2.97
CA PHE A 144 -11.24 15.13 1.91
C PHE A 144 -11.76 16.50 2.34
N ASP A 145 -12.87 16.55 3.08
CA ASP A 145 -13.39 17.78 3.71
C ASP A 145 -12.34 18.42 4.63
N HIS A 146 -11.64 17.58 5.41
CA HIS A 146 -10.62 18.07 6.34
C HIS A 146 -9.39 18.66 5.64
N ILE A 147 -9.01 18.12 4.49
CA ILE A 147 -7.87 18.63 3.70
C ILE A 147 -8.28 19.63 2.61
N GLY A 148 -9.55 20.07 2.61
CA GLY A 148 -10.06 21.06 1.65
C GLY A 148 -10.16 20.56 0.21
N TYR A 149 -10.31 19.26 0.00
CA TYR A 149 -10.47 18.68 -1.34
C TYR A 149 -11.96 18.61 -1.73
N GLU A 150 -12.31 19.34 -2.79
CA GLU A 150 -13.68 19.42 -3.31
C GLU A 150 -13.94 18.56 -4.55
N GLY A 151 -12.91 17.86 -5.05
CA GLY A 151 -13.05 17.03 -6.24
C GLY A 151 -13.93 15.78 -6.05
N ASP A 152 -14.46 15.29 -7.16
CA ASP A 152 -15.23 14.05 -7.19
C ASP A 152 -14.36 12.81 -6.98
N ARG A 153 -15.00 11.72 -6.56
CA ARG A 153 -14.34 10.41 -6.52
C ARG A 153 -13.95 9.98 -7.94
N PRO A 154 -12.70 9.56 -8.17
CA PRO A 154 -12.29 9.06 -9.47
C PRO A 154 -13.02 7.75 -9.78
N VAL A 155 -13.32 7.53 -11.06
CA VAL A 155 -13.83 6.23 -11.53
C VAL A 155 -12.73 5.19 -11.34
N LEU A 156 -13.01 4.14 -10.57
CA LEU A 156 -12.07 3.05 -10.39
C LEU A 156 -11.90 2.29 -11.72
N PRO A 157 -10.66 1.92 -12.09
CA PRO A 157 -10.44 1.12 -13.27
C PRO A 157 -11.04 -0.28 -13.09
N GLU A 158 -11.46 -0.88 -14.20
CA GLU A 158 -12.18 -2.16 -14.23
C GLU A 158 -11.48 -3.26 -13.42
N TRP A 159 -10.15 -3.38 -13.54
CA TRP A 159 -9.38 -4.40 -12.81
C TRP A 159 -9.44 -4.24 -11.28
N ALA A 160 -9.60 -3.01 -10.78
CA ALA A 160 -9.77 -2.75 -9.35
C ALA A 160 -11.21 -3.06 -8.92
N GLN A 161 -12.19 -2.67 -9.73
CA GLN A 161 -13.60 -2.98 -9.47
C GLN A 161 -13.86 -4.49 -9.46
N ASN A 162 -13.34 -5.22 -10.44
CA ASN A 162 -13.47 -6.68 -10.50
C ASN A 162 -12.89 -7.37 -9.25
N TRP A 163 -11.79 -6.84 -8.69
CA TRP A 163 -11.26 -7.36 -7.43
C TRP A 163 -12.17 -7.05 -6.25
N ILE A 164 -12.77 -5.84 -6.21
CA ILE A 164 -13.71 -5.46 -5.16
C ILE A 164 -14.92 -6.38 -5.16
N ASP A 165 -15.50 -6.61 -6.32
CA ASP A 165 -16.71 -7.42 -6.48
C ASP A 165 -16.41 -8.90 -6.14
N ALA A 166 -15.28 -9.43 -6.60
CA ALA A 166 -14.84 -10.79 -6.26
C ALA A 166 -14.53 -10.97 -4.77
N ASP A 167 -14.06 -9.94 -4.09
CA ASP A 167 -13.80 -10.01 -2.64
C ASP A 167 -15.09 -10.03 -1.82
N GLN A 168 -16.19 -9.45 -2.33
CA GLN A 168 -17.51 -9.52 -1.69
C GLN A 168 -18.11 -10.94 -1.72
N THR A 169 -17.71 -11.76 -2.69
CA THR A 169 -18.15 -13.16 -2.78
C THR A 169 -17.29 -14.10 -1.93
N ARG A 170 -16.21 -13.61 -1.31
CA ARG A 170 -15.33 -14.43 -0.47
C ARG A 170 -15.93 -14.52 0.95
N PRO A 171 -16.16 -15.74 1.47
CA PRO A 171 -16.68 -15.89 2.84
C PRO A 171 -15.66 -15.39 3.87
N TRP A 172 -16.17 -14.66 4.87
CA TRP A 172 -15.41 -14.26 6.05
C TRP A 172 -16.32 -14.36 7.30
N PRO A 173 -15.97 -15.17 8.32
CA PRO A 173 -14.79 -16.05 8.40
C PRO A 173 -14.77 -17.14 7.30
N PRO A 174 -13.61 -17.78 7.06
CA PRO A 174 -13.50 -18.88 6.09
C PRO A 174 -14.41 -20.07 6.44
N GLU A 175 -14.87 -20.79 5.42
CA GLU A 175 -15.72 -22.00 5.57
C GLU A 175 -15.00 -23.14 6.30
N VAL A 176 -13.71 -23.32 6.01
CA VAL A 176 -12.86 -24.26 6.75
C VAL A 176 -12.44 -23.59 8.05
N THR A 177 -13.08 -24.01 9.13
CA THR A 177 -12.78 -23.60 10.52
C THR A 177 -11.90 -24.63 11.21
N PRO A 178 -11.25 -24.29 12.34
CA PRO A 178 -10.50 -25.26 13.15
C PRO A 178 -11.31 -26.50 13.53
N ASP A 179 -12.63 -26.36 13.74
CA ASP A 179 -13.50 -27.47 14.09
C ASP A 179 -13.77 -28.41 12.90
N THR A 180 -13.83 -27.86 11.68
CA THR A 180 -14.07 -28.63 10.44
C THR A 180 -12.83 -29.22 9.79
N ALA A 181 -11.63 -28.84 10.25
CA ALA A 181 -10.36 -29.28 9.67
C ALA A 181 -9.83 -30.62 10.23
N SER A 182 -10.65 -31.32 11.03
CA SER A 182 -10.34 -32.59 11.70
C SER A 182 -10.43 -33.78 10.76
#